data_AF-A0A1E3PTW7-F1
#
_entry.id   AF-A0A1E3PTW7-F1
#
_cell.length_a   1.000
_cell.length_b   1.000
_cell.length_c   1.000
_cell.angle_alpha   90.00
_cell.angle_beta   90.00
_cell.angle_gamma   90.00
#
_symmetry.space_group_name_H-M   'P 1'
#
loop_
_entity.id
_entity.type
_entity.pdbx_description
1 polymer ?
#
loop_
_entity_poly.entity_id
_entity_poly.type
_entity_poly.pdbx_seq_one_letter_code
_entity_poly.pdbx_strand_id
1 'polypeptide(L)'
;MCPRQESHARYRKRVASGGYLARVMGIDLETWFQQHIAAPLGITDLTFWPERHPELLSRLPEMTIRDPSVLGSKGKMVHYTGPPITSDVAEEFGGEGAYTSALSLKVLHSLLVDDKKLLSKETGH
;
A
#
# COMPACT_ATOMS: atom_id res chain seq x y z
N MET A 1 6.88 9.82 -43.98
CA MET A 1 7.10 8.79 -42.93
C MET A 1 6.84 9.46 -41.59
N CYS A 2 5.77 9.05 -40.90
CA CYS A 2 5.34 9.62 -39.63
C CYS A 2 6.07 8.91 -38.47
N PRO A 3 6.76 9.60 -37.55
CA PRO A 3 7.35 8.96 -36.40
C PRO A 3 6.28 8.67 -35.34
N ARG A 4 6.14 7.37 -35.01
CA ARG A 4 5.31 6.82 -33.94
C ARG A 4 5.84 7.35 -32.60
N GLN A 5 5.09 8.24 -31.96
CA GLN A 5 5.32 8.60 -30.56
C GLN A 5 4.92 7.43 -29.67
N GLU A 6 5.89 6.70 -29.13
CA GLU A 6 5.66 5.77 -28.03
C GLU A 6 5.76 6.56 -26.71
N SER A 7 4.61 6.98 -26.19
CA SER A 7 4.46 7.57 -24.88
C SER A 7 4.62 6.49 -23.81
N HIS A 8 5.87 6.18 -23.46
CA HIS A 8 6.15 5.42 -22.25
C HIS A 8 5.75 6.27 -21.03
N ALA A 9 4.58 5.97 -20.46
CA ALA A 9 4.21 6.44 -19.14
C ALA A 9 5.28 5.95 -18.15
N ARG A 10 6.24 6.82 -17.83
CA ARG A 10 7.26 6.54 -16.82
C ARG A 10 6.58 6.38 -15.46
N TYR A 11 6.51 5.14 -14.98
CA TYR A 11 6.01 4.68 -13.69
C TYR A 11 6.89 5.16 -12.52
N ARG A 12 7.22 6.46 -12.46
CA ARG A 12 8.20 7.01 -11.50
C ARG A 12 7.82 8.35 -10.87
N LYS A 13 6.58 8.79 -11.03
CA LYS A 13 6.04 9.95 -10.29
C LYS A 13 4.64 9.61 -9.77
N ARG A 14 4.54 9.00 -8.60
CA ARG A 14 3.31 8.98 -7.78
C ARG A 14 3.55 8.47 -6.34
N VAL A 15 4.63 8.92 -5.69
CA VAL A 15 4.81 8.71 -4.23
C VAL A 15 4.08 9.81 -3.42
N ALA A 16 3.51 10.82 -4.10
CA ALA A 16 3.00 12.05 -3.48
C ALA A 16 1.49 12.05 -3.12
N SER A 17 0.74 10.96 -3.34
CA SER A 17 -0.72 10.97 -3.16
C SER A 17 -1.15 11.13 -1.70
N GLY A 18 -0.36 10.60 -0.76
CA GLY A 18 -0.66 10.65 0.68
C GLY A 18 -0.63 12.06 1.26
N GLY A 19 0.46 12.80 0.98
CA GLY A 19 0.62 14.16 1.49
C GLY A 19 -0.37 15.18 0.94
N TYR A 20 -1.00 14.95 -0.21
CA TYR A 20 -2.08 15.84 -0.70
C TYR A 20 -3.36 15.67 0.12
N LEU A 21 -3.82 14.44 0.32
CA LEU A 21 -5.01 14.15 1.13
C LEU A 21 -4.84 14.66 2.55
N ALA A 22 -3.67 14.42 3.16
CA ALA A 22 -3.39 14.89 4.51
C ALA A 22 -3.48 16.42 4.62
N ARG A 23 -2.97 17.15 3.62
CA ARG A 23 -3.04 18.62 3.57
C ARG A 23 -4.45 19.15 3.36
N VAL A 24 -5.25 18.52 2.51
CA VAL A 24 -6.63 18.95 2.22
C VAL A 24 -7.55 18.68 3.40
N MET A 25 -7.39 17.53 4.05
CA MET A 25 -8.26 17.09 5.13
C MET A 25 -7.80 17.62 6.51
N GLY A 26 -6.56 18.09 6.63
CA GLY A 26 -5.99 18.57 7.89
C GLY A 26 -5.74 17.47 8.92
N ILE A 27 -5.76 16.20 8.50
CA ILE A 27 -5.46 15.02 9.33
C ILE A 27 -4.40 14.17 8.62
N ASP A 28 -3.61 13.40 9.36
CA ASP A 28 -2.63 12.49 8.78
C ASP A 28 -3.31 11.34 8.01
N LEU A 29 -2.54 10.70 7.12
CA LEU A 29 -3.08 9.69 6.22
C LEU A 29 -3.49 8.40 6.95
N GLU A 30 -2.75 8.02 7.99
CA GLU A 30 -3.08 6.88 8.85
C GLU A 30 -4.47 7.07 9.44
N THR A 31 -4.71 8.20 10.12
CA THR A 31 -6.00 8.54 10.73
C THR A 31 -7.13 8.51 9.70
N TRP A 32 -6.91 9.09 8.51
CA TRP A 32 -7.91 9.06 7.44
C TRP A 32 -8.22 7.62 6.99
N PHE A 33 -7.20 6.78 6.79
CA PHE A 33 -7.38 5.38 6.41
C PHE A 33 -8.12 4.57 7.48
N GLN A 34 -7.81 4.79 8.76
CA GLN A 34 -8.50 4.14 9.87
C GLN A 34 -10.00 4.48 9.86
N GLN A 35 -10.33 5.76 9.70
CA GLN A 35 -11.72 6.25 9.79
C GLN A 35 -12.56 5.89 8.56
N HIS A 36 -11.98 5.97 7.36
CA HIS A 36 -12.75 5.90 6.10
C HIS A 36 -12.62 4.58 5.34
N ILE A 37 -11.62 3.76 5.67
CA ILE A 37 -11.43 2.44 5.03
C ILE A 37 -11.51 1.32 6.06
N ALA A 38 -10.70 1.39 7.12
CA ALA A 38 -10.55 0.28 8.04
C ALA A 38 -11.82 0.08 8.89
N ALA A 39 -12.32 1.14 9.53
CA ALA A 39 -13.49 1.08 10.40
C ALA A 39 -14.77 0.62 9.67
N PRO A 40 -15.15 1.14 8.48
CA PRO A 40 -16.34 0.68 7.76
C PRO A 40 -16.32 -0.80 7.38
N LEU A 41 -15.12 -1.39 7.25
CA LEU A 41 -14.92 -2.79 6.86
C LEU A 41 -14.55 -3.71 8.05
N GLY A 42 -14.39 -3.15 9.24
CA GLY A 42 -13.88 -3.87 10.41
C GLY A 42 -12.51 -4.50 10.13
N ILE A 43 -11.61 -3.75 9.51
CA ILE A 43 -10.19 -4.08 9.38
C ILE A 43 -9.51 -3.47 10.60
N THR A 44 -8.72 -4.26 11.33
CA THR A 44 -8.09 -3.85 12.60
C THR A 44 -6.57 -3.83 12.52
N ASP A 45 -6.00 -4.16 11.36
CA ASP A 45 -4.57 -4.34 11.18
C ASP A 45 -4.00 -3.59 9.97
N LEU A 46 -4.73 -2.59 9.51
CA LEU A 46 -4.21 -1.63 8.54
C LEU A 46 -3.37 -0.61 9.31
N THR A 47 -2.12 -0.35 8.91
CA THR A 47 -1.32 0.74 9.47
C THR A 47 -0.15 1.12 8.55
N PHE A 48 0.30 2.37 8.57
CA PHE A 48 1.55 2.82 7.96
C PHE A 48 2.76 2.67 8.88
N TRP A 49 2.54 2.41 10.18
CA TRP A 49 3.57 2.46 11.22
C TRP A 49 3.58 1.19 12.08
N PRO A 50 3.92 0.01 11.52
CA PRO A 50 3.83 -1.27 12.23
C PRO A 50 4.67 -1.31 13.52
N GLU A 51 5.75 -0.53 13.62
CA GLU A 51 6.58 -0.39 14.82
C GLU A 51 5.84 0.22 16.02
N ARG A 52 4.75 0.96 15.78
CA ARG A 52 3.88 1.51 16.84
C ARG A 52 2.87 0.48 17.37
N HIS A 53 2.82 -0.69 16.74
CA HIS A 53 1.84 -1.75 16.97
C HIS A 53 2.54 -3.08 17.28
N PRO A 54 3.02 -3.31 18.51
CA PRO A 54 3.77 -4.52 18.88
C PRO A 54 3.06 -5.83 18.51
N GLU A 55 1.74 -5.85 18.61
CA GLU A 55 0.87 -6.95 18.23
C GLU A 55 0.92 -7.25 16.72
N LEU A 56 1.01 -6.23 15.88
CA LEU A 56 1.14 -6.38 14.42
C LEU A 56 2.58 -6.72 14.04
N LEU A 57 3.55 -6.09 14.70
CA LEU A 57 4.96 -6.34 14.48
C LEU A 57 5.35 -7.79 14.78
N SER A 58 4.78 -8.39 15.84
CA SER A 58 5.05 -9.78 16.24
C SER A 58 4.65 -10.84 15.20
N ARG A 59 3.78 -10.48 14.25
CA ARG A 59 3.27 -11.35 13.20
C ARG A 59 3.60 -10.85 11.79
N LEU A 60 4.42 -9.81 11.69
CA LEU A 60 4.81 -9.23 10.41
C LEU A 60 5.74 -10.21 9.68
N PRO A 61 5.43 -10.63 8.45
CA PRO A 61 6.29 -11.55 7.72
C PRO A 61 7.59 -10.87 7.32
N GLU A 62 8.69 -11.61 7.41
CA GLU A 62 9.99 -11.16 6.90
C GLU A 62 10.02 -11.19 5.37
N MET A 63 10.77 -10.25 4.78
CA MET A 63 10.94 -10.20 3.33
C MET A 63 11.96 -11.27 2.89
N THR A 64 11.63 -11.98 1.82
CA THR A 64 12.51 -12.96 1.18
C THR A 64 12.70 -12.54 -0.28
N ILE A 65 13.94 -12.60 -0.77
CA ILE A 65 14.27 -12.35 -2.17
C ILE A 65 14.74 -13.63 -2.86
N ARG A 66 14.67 -13.65 -4.18
CA ARG A 66 15.38 -14.66 -4.97
C ARG A 66 16.86 -14.29 -4.99
N ASP A 67 17.73 -15.28 -4.76
CA ASP A 67 19.18 -15.12 -4.78
C ASP A 67 19.62 -14.36 -6.05
N PRO A 68 20.12 -13.12 -5.91
CA PRO A 68 20.44 -12.27 -7.05
C PRO A 68 21.70 -12.74 -7.80
N SER A 69 22.51 -13.62 -7.20
CA SER A 69 23.72 -14.16 -7.82
C SER A 69 23.41 -15.23 -8.87
N VAL A 70 22.21 -15.81 -8.86
CA VAL A 70 21.79 -16.88 -9.77
C VAL A 70 20.75 -16.35 -10.75
N LEU A 71 21.14 -16.25 -12.03
CA LEU A 71 20.25 -15.82 -13.10
C LEU A 71 19.21 -16.90 -13.47
N GLY A 72 18.02 -16.44 -13.87
CA GLY A 72 16.93 -17.30 -14.33
C GLY A 72 16.13 -17.95 -13.20
N SER A 73 15.35 -18.99 -13.52
CA SER A 73 14.40 -19.63 -12.61
C SER A 73 15.04 -20.52 -11.53
N LYS A 74 16.37 -20.58 -11.46
CA LYS A 74 17.12 -21.50 -10.57
C LYS A 74 17.54 -20.89 -9.24
N GLY A 75 17.35 -19.58 -9.05
CA GLY A 75 17.71 -18.91 -7.80
C GLY A 75 16.85 -19.40 -6.63
N LYS A 76 17.50 -19.74 -5.52
CA LYS A 76 16.83 -20.11 -4.25
C LYS A 76 16.25 -18.87 -3.58
N MET A 77 15.30 -19.09 -2.68
CA MET A 77 14.79 -18.02 -1.81
C MET A 77 15.78 -17.80 -0.66
N VAL A 78 16.16 -16.54 -0.43
CA VAL A 78 17.08 -16.12 0.64
C VAL A 78 16.47 -14.95 1.41
N HIS A 79 16.73 -14.88 2.71
CA HIS A 79 16.24 -13.79 3.55
C HIS A 79 16.79 -12.44 3.05
N TYR A 80 15.95 -11.42 3.01
CA TYR A 80 16.35 -10.07 2.64
C TYR A 80 16.94 -9.32 3.83
N THR A 81 18.20 -8.91 3.72
CA THR A 81 18.92 -8.19 4.79
C THR A 81 19.09 -6.70 4.53
N GLY A 82 18.45 -6.15 3.49
CA GLY A 82 18.52 -4.72 3.20
C GLY A 82 17.55 -3.90 4.08
N PRO A 83 17.60 -2.57 3.97
CA PRO A 83 16.66 -1.71 4.68
C PRO A 83 15.23 -1.89 4.11
N PRO A 84 14.18 -1.75 4.94
CA PRO A 84 12.80 -1.67 4.45
C PRO A 84 12.64 -0.57 3.39
N ILE A 85 11.71 -0.75 2.45
CA ILE A 85 11.43 0.26 1.41
C ILE A 85 11.01 1.60 2.02
N THR A 86 10.39 1.57 3.19
CA THR A 86 9.92 2.73 3.96
C THR A 86 10.90 3.16 5.05
N SER A 87 12.15 2.67 5.04
CA SER A 87 13.16 3.15 5.99
C SER A 87 13.38 4.66 5.80
N ASP A 88 13.50 5.40 6.91
CA ASP A 88 13.81 6.84 6.95
C ASP A 88 12.72 7.78 6.40
N VAL A 89 11.47 7.31 6.29
CA VAL A 89 10.33 8.17 5.93
C VAL A 89 9.76 8.87 7.16
N ALA A 90 9.50 10.17 7.05
CA ALA A 90 8.91 10.98 8.13
C ALA A 90 7.38 11.09 8.05
N GLU A 91 6.78 10.68 6.93
CA GLU A 91 5.36 10.84 6.62
C GLU A 91 4.84 9.60 5.88
N GLU A 92 3.52 9.39 5.89
CA GLU A 92 2.89 8.25 5.22
C GLU A 92 2.90 8.41 3.69
N PHE A 93 3.40 7.39 3.00
CA PHE A 93 3.36 7.30 1.54
C PHE A 93 2.17 6.46 1.08
N GLY A 94 1.11 7.13 0.60
CA GLY A 94 -0.11 6.45 0.15
C GLY A 94 0.06 5.52 -1.07
N GLY A 95 1.20 5.57 -1.77
CA GLY A 95 1.52 4.65 -2.86
C GLY A 95 2.21 3.35 -2.42
N GLU A 96 3.00 3.43 -1.34
CA GLU A 96 3.76 2.33 -0.77
C GLU A 96 3.97 2.64 0.73
N GLY A 97 3.54 1.77 1.64
CA GLY A 97 3.76 2.01 3.08
C GLY A 97 2.68 1.50 3.99
N ALA A 98 1.47 1.23 3.47
CA ALA A 98 0.44 0.57 4.26
C ALA A 98 0.76 -0.92 4.43
N TYR A 99 0.72 -1.38 5.67
CA TYR A 99 0.76 -2.77 6.10
C TYR A 99 -0.66 -3.21 6.45
N THR A 100 -1.05 -4.40 6.00
CA THR A 100 -2.31 -5.06 6.38
C THR A 100 -2.26 -6.53 6.03
N SER A 101 -3.12 -7.36 6.62
CA SER A 101 -3.25 -8.76 6.24
C SER A 101 -4.09 -8.93 4.97
N ALA A 102 -4.15 -10.17 4.47
CA ALA A 102 -5.05 -10.56 3.38
C ALA A 102 -6.54 -10.33 3.70
N LEU A 103 -6.93 -10.10 4.97
CA LEU A 103 -8.30 -9.71 5.32
C LEU A 103 -8.69 -8.35 4.70
N SER A 104 -7.72 -7.54 4.27
CA SER A 104 -7.96 -6.33 3.48
C SER A 104 -8.61 -6.59 2.12
N LEU A 105 -8.69 -7.84 1.64
CA LEU A 105 -9.52 -8.21 0.48
C LEU A 105 -11.00 -7.81 0.64
N LYS A 106 -11.44 -7.51 1.86
CA LYS A 106 -12.71 -6.83 2.14
C LYS A 106 -12.90 -5.52 1.36
N VAL A 107 -11.83 -4.77 1.08
CA VAL A 107 -11.87 -3.56 0.25
C VAL A 107 -12.31 -3.92 -1.17
N LEU A 108 -11.65 -4.90 -1.78
CA LEU A 108 -12.00 -5.37 -3.12
C LEU A 108 -13.43 -5.92 -3.15
N HIS A 109 -13.82 -6.69 -2.14
CA HIS A 109 -15.17 -7.21 -2.03
C HIS A 109 -16.22 -6.09 -1.95
N SER A 110 -16.05 -5.11 -1.05
CA SER A 110 -16.96 -3.97 -0.89
C SER A 110 -17.17 -3.20 -2.19
N LEU A 111 -16.08 -2.94 -2.93
CA LEU A 111 -16.15 -2.31 -4.24
C LEU A 111 -16.87 -3.19 -5.27
N LEU A 112 -16.58 -4.49 -5.31
CA LEU A 112 -17.17 -5.42 -6.27
C LEU A 112 -18.69 -5.58 -6.09
N VAL A 113 -19.18 -5.58 -4.84
CA VAL A 113 -20.60 -5.72 -4.55
C VAL A 113 -21.35 -4.38 -4.50
N ASP A 114 -20.66 -3.26 -4.69
CA ASP A 114 -21.20 -1.89 -4.57
C ASP A 114 -22.04 -1.72 -3.29
N ASP A 115 -21.50 -2.16 -2.14
CA ASP A 115 -22.20 -2.10 -0.84
C ASP A 115 -22.24 -0.69 -0.24
N LYS A 116 -21.65 0.28 -0.94
CA LYS A 116 -21.59 1.71 -0.62
C LYS A 116 -20.95 2.04 0.72
N LYS A 117 -20.18 1.12 1.30
CA LYS A 117 -19.45 1.38 2.55
C LYS A 117 -18.27 2.30 2.36
N LEU A 118 -17.64 2.23 1.18
CA LEU A 118 -16.45 3.02 0.85
C LEU A 118 -16.77 4.20 -0.08
N LEU A 119 -17.58 3.96 -1.12
CA LEU A 119 -17.87 4.94 -2.17
C LEU A 119 -19.37 5.01 -2.43
N SER A 120 -19.87 6.18 -2.85
CA SER A 120 -21.24 6.29 -3.31
C SER A 120 -21.41 5.63 -4.68
N LYS A 121 -22.66 5.33 -5.05
CA LYS A 121 -22.98 4.70 -6.34
C LYS A 121 -22.56 5.56 -7.53
N GLU A 122 -22.67 6.89 -7.43
CA GLU A 122 -22.27 7.79 -8.50
C GLU A 122 -20.76 7.78 -8.76
N THR A 123 -19.97 7.32 -7.79
CA THR A 123 -18.49 7.29 -7.86
C THR A 123 -17.95 5.90 -8.20
N GLY A 124 -18.71 4.84 -7.92
CA GLY A 124 -18.28 3.43 -8.05
C GLY A 124 -18.63 2.73 -9.38
N HIS A 125 -19.02 3.46 -10.43
CA HIS A 125 -19.35 2.93 -11.76
C HIS A 125 -18.50 3.58 -12.85
#